data_AF-A0A151RQD5-F1
#
_entry.id   AF-A0A151RQD5-F1
#
_cell.length_a   1.000
_cell.length_b   1.000
_cell.length_c   1.000
_cell.angle_alpha   90.00
_cell.angle_beta   90.00
_cell.angle_gamma   90.00
#
_symmetry.space_group_name_H-M   'P 1'
#
loop_
_entity.id
_entity.type
_entity.pdbx_description
1 polymer ?
#
loop_
_entity_poly.entity_id
_entity_poly.type
_entity_poly.pdbx_seq_one_letter_code
_entity_poly.pdbx_strand_id
1 'polypeptide(L)'
;MASNSMNNNKEHFPTWTRLQNKQFERALALYDEDTPDRWQNIAKEVGNKSVEEVKRHYAILLEDLSSIESGHVPIPDYDFSENMDDDDHVER
;
A
#
# COMPACT_ATOMS: atom_id res chain seq x y z
N MET A 1 27.23 -21.95 -29.40
CA MET A 1 27.63 -20.68 -28.76
C MET A 1 26.55 -20.35 -27.75
N ALA A 2 26.94 -20.07 -26.50
CA ALA A 2 26.13 -20.27 -25.29
C ALA A 2 24.80 -19.48 -25.28
N SER A 3 23.73 -20.16 -24.87
CA SER A 3 22.45 -19.52 -24.54
C SER A 3 22.63 -18.63 -23.31
N ASN A 4 22.43 -17.32 -23.47
CA ASN A 4 22.29 -16.39 -22.36
C ASN A 4 21.00 -16.71 -21.61
N SER A 5 21.08 -17.61 -20.64
CA SER A 5 20.05 -17.81 -19.62
C SER A 5 20.06 -16.57 -18.74
N MET A 6 19.25 -15.57 -19.10
CA MET A 6 18.93 -14.45 -18.23
C MET A 6 18.26 -15.05 -17.00
N ASN A 7 19.04 -15.07 -15.92
CA ASN A 7 18.69 -15.62 -14.63
C ASN A 7 17.51 -14.80 -14.07
N ASN A 8 16.28 -15.19 -14.44
CA ASN A 8 15.02 -14.66 -13.91
C ASN A 8 14.80 -15.14 -12.47
N ASN A 9 15.84 -15.11 -11.64
CA ASN A 9 15.71 -15.26 -10.20
C ASN A 9 15.28 -13.89 -9.62
N LYS A 10 14.19 -13.32 -10.16
CA LYS A 10 13.40 -12.33 -9.43
C LYS A 10 12.76 -13.15 -8.33
N GLU A 11 13.47 -13.25 -7.20
CA GLU A 11 13.00 -13.80 -5.95
C GLU A 11 11.47 -13.67 -5.90
N HIS A 12 10.77 -14.79 -6.07
CA HIS A 12 9.31 -14.84 -6.07
C HIS A 12 8.85 -14.60 -4.63
N PHE A 13 8.99 -13.37 -4.16
CA PHE A 13 8.45 -12.98 -2.88
C PHE A 13 6.94 -13.14 -2.96
N PRO A 14 6.31 -13.82 -1.99
CA PRO A 14 4.89 -14.08 -2.06
C PRO A 14 4.15 -12.75 -2.06
N THR A 15 3.47 -12.47 -3.18
CA THR A 15 2.66 -11.27 -3.37
C THR A 15 1.66 -11.13 -2.22
N TRP A 16 1.64 -9.96 -1.57
CA TRP A 16 0.69 -9.67 -0.50
C TRP A 16 -0.73 -9.63 -1.06
N THR A 17 -1.61 -10.46 -0.51
CA THR A 17 -3.03 -10.41 -0.86
C THR A 17 -3.69 -9.21 -0.19
N ARG A 18 -4.81 -8.75 -0.74
CA ARG A 18 -5.60 -7.65 -0.15
C ARG A 18 -6.06 -7.95 1.28
N LEU A 19 -6.34 -9.22 1.60
CA LEU A 19 -6.69 -9.63 2.96
C LEU A 19 -5.50 -9.51 3.91
N GLN A 20 -4.32 -9.99 3.49
CA GLN A 20 -3.09 -9.89 4.29
C GLN A 20 -2.70 -8.43 4.52
N ASN A 21 -2.81 -7.59 3.49
CA ASN A 21 -2.54 -6.16 3.63
C ASN A 21 -3.50 -5.50 4.64
N LYS A 22 -4.79 -5.84 4.59
CA LYS A 22 -5.76 -5.34 5.56
C LYS A 22 -5.47 -5.83 6.99
N GLN A 23 -5.00 -7.06 7.18
CA GLN A 23 -4.58 -7.56 8.49
C GLN A 23 -3.33 -6.84 8.99
N PHE A 24 -2.37 -6.61 8.11
CA PHE A 24 -1.15 -5.87 8.40
C PHE A 24 -1.44 -4.43 8.82
N GLU A 25 -2.29 -3.70 8.10
CA GLU A 25 -2.68 -2.33 8.48
C GLU A 25 -3.37 -2.27 9.84
N ARG A 26 -4.27 -3.23 10.13
CA ARG A 26 -4.90 -3.32 11.46
C ARG A 26 -3.87 -3.63 12.55
N ALA A 27 -2.93 -4.52 12.27
CA ALA A 27 -1.87 -4.87 13.21
C ALA A 27 -0.93 -3.68 13.47
N LEU A 28 -0.63 -2.86 12.46
CA LEU A 28 0.13 -1.61 12.65
C LEU A 28 -0.59 -0.60 13.54
N ALA A 29 -1.92 -0.54 13.47
CA ALA A 29 -2.73 0.31 14.34
C ALA A 29 -2.86 -0.23 15.77
N LEU A 30 -2.76 -1.55 15.96
CA LEU A 30 -2.84 -2.20 17.26
C LEU A 30 -1.49 -2.22 17.99
N TYR A 31 -0.40 -2.41 17.25
CA TYR A 31 0.97 -2.48 17.76
C TYR A 31 1.73 -1.24 17.31
N ASP A 32 1.81 -0.26 18.21
CA ASP A 32 2.54 1.00 18.04
C ASP A 32 4.07 0.80 18.08
N GLU A 33 4.82 1.90 17.98
CA GLU A 33 6.29 1.88 17.99
C GLU A 33 6.89 1.46 19.34
N ASP A 34 6.17 1.68 20.43
CA ASP A 34 6.60 1.34 21.79
C ASP A 34 6.29 -0.12 22.15
N THR A 35 5.52 -0.82 21.32
CA THR A 35 5.18 -2.23 21.53
C THR A 35 6.43 -3.13 21.45
N PRO A 36 6.79 -3.86 22.52
CA PRO A 36 7.86 -4.85 22.45
C PRO A 36 7.48 -5.97 21.49
N ASP A 37 8.45 -6.47 20.72
CA ASP A 37 8.23 -7.52 19.72
C ASP A 37 7.12 -7.18 18.69
N ARG A 38 6.95 -5.88 18.39
CA ARG A 38 5.97 -5.34 17.43
C ARG A 38 5.86 -6.19 16.17
N TRP A 39 6.99 -6.45 15.52
CA TRP A 39 7.05 -7.16 14.24
C TRP A 39 6.63 -8.63 14.35
N GLN A 40 6.95 -9.28 15.45
CA GLN A 40 6.54 -10.65 15.74
C GLN A 40 5.03 -10.72 15.96
N ASN A 41 4.44 -9.72 16.64
CA ASN A 41 3.00 -9.66 16.85
C ASN A 41 2.24 -9.37 15.53
N ILE A 42 2.77 -8.49 14.69
CA ILE A 42 2.22 -8.24 13.35
C ILE A 42 2.31 -9.50 12.47
N ALA A 43 3.44 -10.20 12.48
CA ALA A 43 3.61 -11.44 11.73
C ALA A 43 2.60 -12.52 12.17
N LYS A 44 2.34 -12.63 13.48
CA LYS A 44 1.32 -13.53 14.03
C LYS A 44 -0.09 -13.17 13.56
N GLU A 45 -0.44 -11.87 13.53
CA GLU A 45 -1.76 -11.41 13.10
C GLU A 45 -2.04 -11.70 11.62
N VAL A 46 -1.01 -11.61 10.78
CA VAL A 46 -1.10 -11.93 9.34
C VAL A 46 -1.06 -13.45 9.09
N GLY A 47 -0.51 -14.23 10.03
CA GLY A 47 -0.57 -15.69 10.11
C GLY A 47 0.25 -16.49 9.08
N ASN A 48 0.75 -15.84 8.01
CA ASN A 48 1.47 -16.50 6.89
C ASN A 48 2.61 -15.63 6.34
N LYS A 49 3.20 -14.79 7.18
CA LYS A 49 4.32 -13.92 6.82
C LYS A 49 5.38 -13.97 7.90
N SER A 50 6.64 -14.03 7.50
CA SER A 50 7.77 -13.93 8.44
C SER A 50 7.95 -12.48 8.90
N VAL A 51 8.68 -12.31 10.01
CA VAL A 51 9.03 -10.98 10.53
C VAL A 51 9.79 -10.15 9.49
N GLU A 52 10.65 -10.80 8.72
CA GLU A 52 11.44 -10.17 7.65
C GLU A 52 10.55 -9.70 6.51
N GLU A 53 9.56 -10.50 6.11
CA GLU A 53 8.58 -10.12 5.07
C GLU A 53 7.72 -8.95 5.51
N VAL A 54 7.28 -8.95 6.78
CA VAL A 54 6.52 -7.84 7.38
C VAL A 54 7.34 -6.55 7.40
N LYS A 55 8.60 -6.61 7.85
CA LYS A 55 9.49 -5.44 7.87
C LYS A 55 9.75 -4.89 6.47
N ARG A 56 9.94 -5.77 5.48
CA ARG A 56 10.12 -5.33 4.10
C ARG A 56 8.86 -4.67 3.55
N HIS A 57 7.69 -5.26 3.80
CA HIS A 57 6.41 -4.69 3.37
C HIS A 57 6.17 -3.31 4.00
N TYR A 58 6.56 -3.15 5.27
CA TYR A 58 6.54 -1.85 5.93
C TYR A 58 7.50 -0.83 5.29
N ALA A 59 8.71 -1.24 4.90
CA ALA A 59 9.64 -0.34 4.21
C ALA A 59 9.08 0.15 2.86
N ILE A 60 8.43 -0.73 2.09
CA ILE A 60 7.75 -0.35 0.84
C ILE A 60 6.61 0.64 1.12
N LEU A 61 5.82 0.41 2.17
CA LEU A 61 4.77 1.34 2.58
C LEU A 61 5.33 2.73 2.91
N LEU A 62 6.47 2.81 3.60
CA LEU A 62 7.13 4.10 3.89
C LEU A 62 7.64 4.79 2.63
N GLU A 63 8.18 4.04 1.68
CA GLU A 63 8.62 4.57 0.39
C GLU A 63 7.44 5.13 -0.42
N ASP A 64 6.32 4.42 -0.44
CA ASP A 64 5.08 4.88 -1.09
C ASP A 64 4.56 6.17 -0.43
N LEU A 65 4.53 6.23 0.92
CA LEU A 65 4.12 7.42 1.66
C LEU A 65 5.04 8.62 1.36
N SER A 66 6.36 8.40 1.38
CA SER A 66 7.33 9.43 1.02
C SER A 66 7.19 9.90 -0.42
N SER A 67 6.83 9.00 -1.35
CA SER A 67 6.62 9.32 -2.76
C SER A 67 5.34 10.15 -2.96
N ILE A 68 4.30 9.89 -2.18
CA ILE A 68 3.07 10.69 -2.15
C ILE A 68 3.35 12.09 -1.58
N GLU A 69 4.02 12.18 -0.43
CA GLU A 69 4.32 13.45 0.24
C GLU A 69 5.26 14.35 -0.57
N SER A 70 6.20 13.75 -1.31
CA SER A 70 7.10 14.49 -2.21
C SER A 70 6.42 14.97 -3.50
N GLY A 71 5.12 14.73 -3.67
CA GLY A 71 4.35 15.17 -4.85
C GLY A 71 4.68 14.38 -6.11
N HIS A 72 5.21 13.16 -5.98
CA HIS A 72 5.55 12.31 -7.13
C HIS A 72 4.36 11.50 -7.67
N VAL A 73 3.19 11.61 -7.04
CA VAL A 73 1.94 11.07 -7.57
C VAL A 73 1.22 12.16 -8.37
N PRO A 74 1.05 11.99 -9.69
CA PRO A 74 0.28 12.94 -10.48
C PRO A 74 -1.14 13.01 -9.91
N ILE A 75 -1.59 14.21 -9.58
CA ILE A 75 -2.96 14.47 -9.17
C ILE A 75 -3.85 14.05 -10.36
N PRO A 76 -4.83 13.16 -10.17
CA PRO A 76 -5.78 12.85 -11.22
C PRO A 76 -6.51 14.14 -11.61
N ASP A 77 -6.59 14.44 -12.91
CA ASP A 77 -7.46 15.50 -13.43
C ASP A 77 -8.92 15.06 -13.20
N TYR A 78 -9.45 15.39 -12.03
CA TYR A 78 -10.88 15.34 -11.77
C TYR A 78 -11.49 16.53 -12.48
N ASP A 79 -11.91 16.32 -13.72
CA ASP A 79 -12.76 17.24 -14.46
C ASP A 79 -14.10 17.33 -13.71
N PHE A 80 -14.18 18.26 -12.76
CA PHE A 80 -15.43 18.80 -12.25
C PHE A 80 -16.03 19.67 -13.37
N SER A 81 -16.39 19.06 -14.50
CA SER A 81 -17.32 19.69 -15.43
C SER A 81 -18.66 19.71 -14.70
N GLU A 82 -18.85 20.80 -13.98
CA GLU A 82 -20.09 21.29 -13.40
C GLU A 82 -21.22 21.00 -14.39
N ASN A 83 -22.01 19.96 -14.11
CA ASN A 83 -23.41 19.96 -14.51
C ASN A 83 -24.06 21.08 -13.70
N MET A 84 -23.83 22.33 -14.12
CA MET A 84 -24.78 23.40 -13.88
C MET A 84 -26.00 23.05 -14.72
N ASP A 85 -26.86 22.21 -14.17
CA ASP A 85 -28.25 22.17 -14.60
C ASP A 85 -28.80 23.58 -14.34
N ASP A 86 -29.04 24.33 -15.42
CA ASP A 86 -29.82 25.56 -15.42
C ASP A 86 -31.25 25.25 -14.92
N ASP A 87 -31.43 25.11 -13.60
CA ASP A 87 -32.73 25.16 -12.95
C ASP A 87 -33.07 26.63 -12.65
N ASP A 88 -33.54 27.33 -13.69
CA ASP A 88 -34.15 28.65 -13.58
C ASP A 88 -35.49 28.50 -12.84
N HIS A 89 -35.45 28.51 -11.50
CA HIS A 89 -36.63 28.72 -10.67
C HIS A 89 -36.73 30.20 -10.26
N VAL A 90 -37.09 31.05 -11.22
CA VAL A 90 -37.59 32.40 -10.94
C VAL A 90 -39.12 32.41 -11.03
N GLU A 91 -39.72 32.38 -9.85
CA GLU A 91 -40.93 33.09 -9.40
C GLU A 91 -41.86 33.73 -10.45
N ARG A 92 -43.11 33.24 -10.52
CA ARG A 92 -44.33 34.06 -10.72
C ARG A 92 -45.50 33.48 -9.95
#